data_AF-A0A7C1D000-F1
#
_entry.id   AF-A0A7C1D000-F1
#
_cell.length_a   1.000
_cell.length_b   1.000
_cell.length_c   1.000
_cell.angle_alpha   90.00
_cell.angle_beta   90.00
_cell.angle_gamma   90.00
#
_symmetry.space_group_name_H-M   'P 1'
#
loop_
_entity.id
_entity.type
_entity.pdbx_description
1 polymer ?
#
loop_
_entity_poly.entity_id
_entity_poly.type
_entity_poly.pdbx_seq_one_letter_code
_entity_poly.pdbx_strand_id
1 'polypeptide(L)'
;MQPIDAFLLTRQWRDGPDGIELVFWAWSAAGPLRIVITGQEAVCFIERDRAVAGLPPRTRRQAVALTTLAGAPVDALYFRQQRDLMTLREAIRGHGVPLHESDLKPVDRYLMERFIHGGLRVRGQARQRAGYLEFRNPTLTGVEVTPRLSVLSLDIESADLDGEIWSVALIAEGRQQVYVVGAAPPDTPTHVTFVPDEPALLRASMDWIRGCDPDLLIGWNLANFDLDLLEQRCRIHRLPFRIGRDNEAAQVLPPLADGQSRTARISGRIALDGIDCLKMATWSFESFELEAVARQLLGRGKLVEDGDRLAAIHRLYREDPIALAAYNLEDAQLVIDIFEHADLFAFLVQRARMTGLALD
;
A
#
# COMPACT_ATOMS: atom_id res chain seq x y z
N MET A 1 20.39 22.92 4.78
CA MET A 1 19.07 22.56 5.34
C MET A 1 19.29 21.50 6.41
N GLN A 2 18.54 21.54 7.51
CA GLN A 2 18.68 20.52 8.56
C GLN A 2 18.21 19.14 8.04
N PRO A 3 18.80 18.04 8.53
CA PRO A 3 18.29 16.70 8.26
C PRO A 3 16.84 16.56 8.70
N ILE A 4 16.05 15.77 7.96
CA ILE A 4 14.68 15.41 8.34
C ILE A 4 14.63 13.92 8.67
N ASP A 5 14.11 13.59 9.86
CA ASP A 5 13.81 12.21 10.25
C ASP A 5 12.43 11.83 9.74
N ALA A 6 12.34 10.63 9.18
CA ALA A 6 11.19 10.17 8.43
C ALA A 6 11.01 8.65 8.57
N PHE A 7 9.80 8.16 8.32
CA PHE A 7 9.49 6.73 8.35
C PHE A 7 8.98 6.29 6.98
N LEU A 8 9.59 5.26 6.41
CA LEU A 8 9.26 4.75 5.09
C LEU A 8 7.81 4.28 5.03
N LEU A 9 7.08 4.73 4.01
CA LEU A 9 5.71 4.29 3.72
C LEU A 9 5.70 3.34 2.52
N THR A 10 6.05 3.85 1.33
CA THR A 10 6.03 3.07 0.09
C THR A 10 7.36 3.13 -0.62
N ARG A 11 7.71 2.05 -1.31
CA ARG A 11 8.94 1.93 -2.10
C ARG A 11 8.62 1.39 -3.49
N GLN A 12 9.12 2.06 -4.52
CA GLN A 12 8.92 1.69 -5.91
C GLN A 12 10.23 1.89 -6.69
N TRP A 13 10.36 1.20 -7.80
CA TRP A 13 11.45 1.44 -8.74
C TRP A 13 10.95 1.33 -10.18
N ARG A 14 11.68 1.95 -11.09
CA ARG A 14 11.50 1.79 -12.53
C ARG A 14 12.84 1.92 -13.24
N ASP A 15 12.96 1.26 -14.39
CA ASP A 15 14.06 1.52 -15.31
C ASP A 15 13.88 2.90 -15.95
N GLY A 16 14.92 3.73 -15.87
CA GLY A 16 14.99 5.03 -16.52
C GLY A 16 16.10 5.09 -17.58
N PRO A 17 16.20 6.20 -18.33
CA PRO A 17 17.22 6.36 -19.38
C PRO A 17 18.65 6.36 -18.82
N ASP A 18 18.84 6.92 -17.61
CA ASP A 18 20.15 7.06 -16.98
C ASP A 18 20.50 5.90 -16.03
N GLY A 19 19.57 4.97 -15.82
CA GLY A 19 19.71 3.85 -14.90
C GLY A 19 18.41 3.60 -14.15
N ILE A 20 18.46 2.79 -13.10
CA ILE A 20 17.29 2.52 -12.25
C ILE A 20 16.99 3.76 -11.40
N GLU A 21 15.72 4.16 -11.40
CA GLU A 21 15.18 5.18 -10.51
C GLU A 21 14.42 4.50 -9.37
N LEU A 22 14.76 4.87 -8.14
CA LEU A 22 14.07 4.45 -6.92
C LEU A 22 13.22 5.62 -6.42
N VAL A 23 11.98 5.34 -6.06
CA VAL A 23 11.05 6.30 -5.48
C VAL A 23 10.59 5.78 -4.13
N PHE A 24 10.85 6.55 -3.10
CA PHE A 24 10.39 6.30 -1.75
C PHE A 24 9.43 7.41 -1.34
N TRP A 25 8.35 7.03 -0.68
CA TRP A 25 7.53 7.96 0.08
C TRP A 25 7.70 7.67 1.56
N ALA A 26 7.78 8.72 2.37
CA ALA A 26 7.98 8.60 3.80
C ALA A 26 7.14 9.63 4.56
N TRP A 27 6.66 9.23 5.73
CA TRP A 27 6.10 10.13 6.73
C TRP A 27 7.21 10.99 7.34
N SER A 28 6.92 12.24 7.69
CA SER A 28 7.78 13.05 8.56
C SER A 28 6.94 14.06 9.35
N ALA A 29 7.50 14.62 10.42
CA ALA A 29 6.86 15.69 11.18
C ALA A 29 6.63 16.98 10.36
N ALA A 30 7.33 17.15 9.22
CA ALA A 30 7.15 18.28 8.30
C ALA A 30 6.14 17.98 7.18
N GLY A 31 5.45 16.84 7.24
CA GLY A 31 4.56 16.32 6.20
C GLY A 31 5.22 15.24 5.33
N PRO A 32 4.51 14.77 4.29
CA PRO A 32 4.98 13.69 3.44
C PRO A 32 6.26 14.06 2.68
N LEU A 33 7.17 13.09 2.58
CA LEU A 33 8.39 13.22 1.80
C LEU A 33 8.31 12.30 0.57
N ARG A 34 8.68 12.83 -0.60
CA ARG A 34 8.97 12.06 -1.80
C ARG A 34 10.47 12.08 -2.05
N ILE A 35 11.11 10.92 -2.06
CA ILE A 35 12.56 10.79 -2.22
C ILE A 35 12.83 10.01 -3.49
N VAL A 36 13.58 10.62 -4.41
CA VAL A 36 13.94 10.03 -5.69
C VAL A 36 15.44 9.83 -5.75
N ILE A 37 15.88 8.58 -5.95
CA ILE A 37 17.28 8.22 -6.19
C ILE A 37 17.42 7.76 -7.64
N THR A 38 18.27 8.41 -8.41
CA THR A 38 18.46 8.13 -9.84
C THR A 38 19.79 7.43 -10.10
N GLY A 39 19.93 6.85 -11.30
CA GLY A 39 21.22 6.32 -11.77
C GLY A 39 21.72 5.13 -10.97
N GLN A 40 20.83 4.37 -10.35
CA GLN A 40 21.20 3.13 -9.67
C GLN A 40 21.45 2.02 -10.70
N GLU A 41 22.33 1.09 -10.36
CA GLU A 41 22.59 -0.13 -11.14
C GLU A 41 21.96 -1.32 -10.42
N ALA A 42 21.48 -2.31 -11.18
CA ALA A 42 21.22 -3.64 -10.64
C ALA A 42 22.53 -4.38 -10.47
N VAL A 43 22.61 -5.24 -9.46
CA VAL A 43 23.80 -6.06 -9.21
C VAL A 43 23.40 -7.47 -8.80
N CYS A 44 24.11 -8.45 -9.34
CA CYS A 44 24.13 -9.82 -8.85
C CYS A 44 25.57 -10.33 -8.84
N PHE A 45 25.79 -11.49 -8.22
CA PHE A 45 27.14 -12.07 -8.12
C PHE A 45 27.20 -13.45 -8.75
N ILE A 46 28.37 -13.77 -9.29
CA ILE A 46 28.68 -15.06 -9.91
C ILE A 46 30.08 -15.50 -9.46
N GLU A 47 30.31 -16.80 -9.29
CA GLU A 47 31.66 -17.32 -9.01
C GLU A 47 32.67 -16.86 -10.08
N ARG A 48 33.85 -16.43 -9.64
CA ARG A 48 34.85 -15.75 -10.49
C ARG A 48 35.32 -16.59 -11.68
N ASP A 49 35.51 -17.88 -11.49
CA ASP A 49 36.01 -18.74 -12.56
C ASP A 49 34.88 -19.25 -13.47
N ARG A 50 33.64 -18.84 -13.20
CA ARG A 50 32.48 -19.24 -14.00
C ARG A 50 32.36 -18.37 -15.26
N ALA A 51 32.37 -19.03 -16.41
CA ALA A 51 31.96 -18.42 -17.66
C ALA A 51 30.44 -18.24 -17.69
N VAL A 52 29.98 -17.11 -18.24
CA VAL A 52 28.56 -16.83 -18.43
C VAL A 52 28.34 -16.37 -19.87
N ALA A 53 27.55 -17.15 -20.61
CA ALA A 53 27.10 -16.80 -21.94
C ALA A 53 25.85 -15.92 -21.86
N GLY A 54 25.56 -15.17 -22.92
CA GLY A 54 24.32 -14.39 -23.00
C GLY A 54 24.27 -13.18 -22.07
N LEU A 55 25.42 -12.61 -21.67
CA LEU A 55 25.42 -11.35 -20.94
C LEU A 55 24.78 -10.25 -21.78
N PRO A 56 23.79 -9.52 -21.23
CA PRO A 56 23.24 -8.34 -21.88
C PRO A 56 24.34 -7.34 -22.28
N PRO A 57 24.16 -6.60 -23.39
CA PRO A 57 25.11 -5.57 -23.79
C PRO A 57 25.38 -4.58 -22.66
N ARG A 58 26.63 -4.10 -22.55
CA ARG A 58 27.08 -3.13 -21.53
C ARG A 58 27.02 -3.64 -20.07
N THR A 59 26.85 -4.95 -19.85
CA THR A 59 27.08 -5.55 -18.54
C THR A 59 28.52 -5.34 -18.11
N ARG A 60 28.74 -4.83 -16.90
CA ARG A 60 30.07 -4.65 -16.33
C ARG A 60 30.34 -5.76 -15.32
N ARG A 61 31.34 -6.59 -15.59
CA ARG A 61 31.84 -7.61 -14.67
C ARG A 61 33.07 -7.08 -13.93
N GLN A 62 33.09 -7.19 -12.61
CA GLN A 62 34.19 -6.70 -11.79
C GLN A 62 34.50 -7.67 -10.65
N ALA A 63 35.78 -7.99 -10.46
CA ALA A 63 36.22 -8.75 -9.30
C ALA A 63 36.03 -7.94 -8.02
N VAL A 64 35.45 -8.56 -7.00
CA VAL A 64 35.17 -7.95 -5.70
C VAL A 64 35.77 -8.78 -4.56
N ALA A 65 36.03 -8.13 -3.42
CA ALA A 65 36.52 -8.77 -2.20
C ALA A 65 35.37 -9.41 -1.41
N LEU A 66 34.57 -10.24 -2.08
CA LEU A 66 33.45 -10.99 -1.52
C LEU A 66 33.56 -12.46 -1.91
N THR A 67 32.93 -13.32 -1.13
CA THR A 67 32.85 -14.76 -1.38
C THR A 67 31.42 -15.26 -1.23
N THR A 68 31.12 -16.41 -1.83
CA THR A 68 29.90 -17.16 -1.50
C THR A 68 29.96 -17.67 -0.06
N LEU A 69 28.84 -18.21 0.45
CA LEU A 69 28.81 -18.88 1.76
C LEU A 69 29.75 -20.10 1.83
N ALA A 70 30.08 -20.71 0.69
CA ALA A 70 31.05 -21.80 0.59
C ALA A 70 32.51 -21.31 0.47
N GLY A 71 32.74 -20.00 0.51
CA GLY A 71 34.08 -19.39 0.43
C GLY A 71 34.62 -19.20 -0.99
N ALA A 72 33.84 -19.50 -2.03
CA ALA A 72 34.27 -19.29 -3.41
C ALA A 72 34.31 -17.79 -3.75
N PRO A 73 35.38 -17.26 -4.34
CA PRO A 73 35.45 -15.85 -4.75
C PRO A 73 34.41 -15.54 -5.84
N VAL A 74 33.82 -14.35 -5.77
CA VAL A 74 32.80 -13.91 -6.75
C VAL A 74 33.22 -12.66 -7.52
N ASP A 75 32.62 -12.49 -8.69
CA ASP A 75 32.59 -11.22 -9.42
C ASP A 75 31.18 -10.63 -9.32
N ALA A 76 31.12 -9.30 -9.25
CA ALA A 76 29.88 -8.56 -9.37
C ALA A 76 29.56 -8.31 -10.85
N LEU A 77 28.31 -8.55 -11.24
CA LEU A 77 27.76 -8.19 -12.53
C LEU A 77 26.84 -6.99 -12.34
N TYR A 78 27.20 -5.85 -12.90
CA TYR A 78 26.45 -4.60 -12.85
C TYR A 78 25.67 -4.38 -14.14
N PHE A 79 24.41 -3.99 -14.00
CA PHE A 79 23.50 -3.68 -15.10
C PHE A 79 22.90 -2.30 -14.89
N ARG A 80 22.84 -1.48 -15.95
CA ARG A 80 22.20 -0.17 -15.85
C ARG A 80 20.69 -0.27 -15.65
N GLN A 81 20.07 -1.36 -16.08
CA GLN A 81 18.63 -1.57 -16.02
C GLN A 81 18.33 -2.91 -15.36
N GLN A 82 17.28 -2.96 -14.55
CA GLN A 82 16.85 -4.19 -13.89
C GLN A 82 16.37 -5.24 -14.90
N ARG A 83 15.77 -4.80 -16.03
CA ARG A 83 15.34 -5.71 -17.09
C ARG A 83 16.51 -6.54 -17.64
N ASP A 84 17.71 -5.97 -17.73
CA ASP A 84 18.89 -6.68 -18.25
C ASP A 84 19.29 -7.81 -17.30
N LEU A 85 19.26 -7.56 -15.98
CA LEU A 85 19.44 -8.61 -14.98
C LEU A 85 18.38 -9.70 -15.10
N MET A 86 17.10 -9.33 -15.33
CA MET A 86 16.03 -10.31 -15.53
C MET A 86 16.25 -11.15 -16.80
N THR A 87 16.65 -10.52 -17.91
CA THR A 87 17.00 -11.23 -19.15
C THR A 87 18.15 -12.22 -18.91
N LEU A 88 19.17 -11.84 -18.15
CA LEU A 88 20.24 -12.78 -17.79
C LEU A 88 19.70 -13.96 -16.97
N ARG A 89 18.87 -13.70 -15.95
CA ARG A 89 18.26 -14.77 -15.13
C ARG A 89 17.45 -15.76 -15.95
N GLU A 90 16.72 -15.27 -16.95
CA GLU A 90 15.96 -16.10 -17.88
C GLU A 90 16.89 -16.90 -18.80
N ALA A 91 17.91 -16.26 -19.38
CA ALA A 91 18.84 -16.90 -20.30
C ALA A 91 19.61 -18.08 -19.68
N ILE A 92 19.97 -17.97 -18.40
CA ILE A 92 20.69 -19.03 -17.68
C ILE A 92 19.78 -20.03 -16.96
N ARG A 93 18.46 -19.80 -16.95
CA ARG A 93 17.50 -20.70 -16.30
C ARG A 93 17.64 -22.10 -16.93
N GLY A 94 17.86 -23.12 -16.10
CA GLY A 94 18.11 -24.49 -16.56
C GLY A 94 19.56 -24.83 -16.96
N HIS A 95 20.47 -23.85 -17.03
CA HIS A 95 21.88 -24.07 -17.39
C HIS A 95 22.80 -24.33 -16.18
N GLY A 96 22.24 -24.40 -14.96
CA GLY A 96 22.98 -24.71 -13.73
C GLY A 96 24.04 -23.68 -13.34
N VAL A 97 23.91 -22.43 -13.78
CA VAL A 97 24.78 -21.32 -13.37
C VAL A 97 24.10 -20.59 -12.21
N PRO A 98 24.61 -20.69 -10.97
CA PRO A 98 24.03 -19.98 -9.85
C PRO A 98 24.35 -18.49 -9.94
N LEU A 99 23.32 -17.65 -9.85
CA LEU A 99 23.48 -16.23 -9.55
C LEU A 99 23.08 -15.98 -8.11
N HIS A 100 23.94 -15.28 -7.38
CA HIS A 100 23.66 -14.87 -6.02
C HIS A 100 23.03 -13.48 -6.02
N GLU A 101 22.03 -13.29 -5.16
CA GLU A 101 21.34 -12.02 -4.92
C GLU A 101 20.69 -11.39 -6.17
N SER A 102 20.45 -12.19 -7.21
CA SER A 102 19.80 -11.74 -8.46
C SER A 102 18.30 -11.48 -8.34
N ASP A 103 17.71 -11.92 -7.23
CA ASP A 103 16.31 -11.78 -6.87
C ASP A 103 16.02 -10.53 -6.02
N LEU A 104 17.04 -9.85 -5.51
CA LEU A 104 16.86 -8.62 -4.74
C LEU A 104 16.29 -7.51 -5.62
N LYS A 105 15.20 -6.89 -5.15
CA LYS A 105 14.64 -5.72 -5.80
C LYS A 105 15.56 -4.51 -5.57
N PRO A 106 15.69 -3.59 -6.54
CA PRO A 106 16.57 -2.42 -6.42
C PRO A 106 16.31 -1.56 -5.17
N VAL A 107 15.04 -1.38 -4.79
CA VAL A 107 14.68 -0.64 -3.57
C VAL A 107 15.17 -1.34 -2.30
N ASP A 108 15.06 -2.67 -2.25
CA ASP A 108 15.43 -3.45 -1.08
C ASP A 108 16.95 -3.46 -0.92
N ARG A 109 17.68 -3.70 -2.02
CA ARG A 109 19.15 -3.53 -2.08
C ARG A 109 19.59 -2.19 -1.50
N TYR A 110 18.99 -1.10 -1.97
CA TYR A 110 19.38 0.25 -1.57
C TYR A 110 19.19 0.49 -0.06
N LEU A 111 18.07 0.04 0.50
CA LEU A 111 17.74 0.20 1.92
C LEU A 111 18.59 -0.73 2.81
N MET A 112 18.74 -1.99 2.41
CA MET A 112 19.49 -3.01 3.15
C MET A 112 20.96 -2.60 3.35
N GLU A 113 21.63 -2.13 2.30
CA GLU A 113 23.04 -1.72 2.38
C GLU A 113 23.26 -0.44 3.22
N ARG A 114 22.18 0.21 3.65
CA ARG A 114 22.19 1.40 4.52
C ARG A 114 21.59 1.14 5.89
N PHE A 115 21.27 -0.11 6.21
CA PHE A 115 20.62 -0.53 7.46
C PHE A 115 19.33 0.27 7.74
N ILE A 116 18.55 0.53 6.70
CA ILE A 116 17.26 1.23 6.80
C ILE A 116 16.15 0.18 6.85
N HIS A 117 15.56 -0.03 8.03
CA HIS A 117 14.44 -0.97 8.21
C HIS A 117 13.05 -0.30 8.16
N GLY A 118 12.99 1.01 8.39
CA GLY A 118 11.76 1.78 8.33
C GLY A 118 12.03 3.25 8.59
N GLY A 119 12.66 3.55 9.72
CA GLY A 119 13.15 4.88 10.03
C GLY A 119 14.37 5.28 9.19
N LEU A 120 14.33 6.46 8.61
CA LEU A 120 15.41 7.04 7.81
C LEU A 120 15.61 8.53 8.13
N ARG A 121 16.85 8.98 8.01
CA ARG A 121 17.23 10.38 8.04
C ARG A 121 17.61 10.84 6.64
N VAL A 122 16.97 11.91 6.18
CA VAL A 122 17.16 12.50 4.85
C VAL A 122 18.03 13.75 4.96
N ARG A 123 19.17 13.77 4.26
CA ARG A 123 20.02 14.97 4.10
C ARG A 123 20.15 15.34 2.64
N GLY A 124 19.68 16.54 2.28
CA GLY A 124 19.76 17.05 0.92
C GLY A 124 19.00 18.36 0.77
N GLN A 125 18.89 18.84 -0.48
CA GLN A 125 18.08 20.01 -0.79
C GLN A 125 16.63 19.58 -1.02
N ALA A 126 15.73 20.05 -0.16
CA ALA A 126 14.29 19.85 -0.35
C ALA A 126 13.76 20.82 -1.40
N ARG A 127 12.74 20.37 -2.15
CA ARG A 127 11.92 21.20 -3.04
C ARG A 127 10.47 21.08 -2.59
N GLN A 128 9.84 22.21 -2.27
CA GLN A 128 8.42 22.23 -1.93
C GLN A 128 7.59 21.87 -3.17
N ARG A 129 6.67 20.92 -3.01
CA ARG A 129 5.62 20.58 -3.98
C ARG A 129 4.25 20.81 -3.34
N ALA A 130 3.18 20.64 -4.12
CA ALA A 130 1.83 20.69 -3.57
C ALA A 130 1.60 19.48 -2.66
N GLY A 131 1.54 19.71 -1.34
CA GLY A 131 1.24 18.68 -0.33
C GLY A 131 2.44 17.86 0.17
N TYR A 132 3.64 18.01 -0.37
CA TYR A 132 4.81 17.23 0.07
C TYR A 132 6.16 17.91 -0.21
N LEU A 133 7.22 17.40 0.40
CA LEU A 133 8.61 17.80 0.13
C LEU A 133 9.29 16.77 -0.77
N GLU A 134 9.86 17.22 -1.89
CA GLU A 134 10.63 16.37 -2.80
C GLU A 134 12.15 16.48 -2.54
N PHE A 135 12.82 15.34 -2.43
CA PHE A 135 14.27 15.23 -2.42
C PHE A 135 14.75 14.43 -3.63
N ARG A 136 15.74 14.95 -4.34
CA ARG A 136 16.40 14.23 -5.45
C ARG A 136 17.85 13.95 -5.09
N ASN A 137 18.23 12.68 -5.13
CA ASN A 137 19.53 12.16 -4.72
C ASN A 137 20.03 12.68 -3.35
N PRO A 138 19.19 12.68 -2.28
CA PRO A 138 19.69 12.97 -0.95
C PRO A 138 20.60 11.85 -0.44
N THR A 139 21.33 12.14 0.64
CA THR A 139 21.95 11.10 1.47
C THR A 139 20.91 10.55 2.44
N LEU A 140 20.79 9.21 2.49
CA LEU A 140 19.89 8.49 3.38
C LEU A 140 20.69 7.63 4.37
N THR A 141 20.31 7.66 5.64
CA THR A 141 20.88 6.79 6.70
C THR A 141 19.77 6.25 7.59
N GLY A 142 19.92 5.04 8.13
CA GLY A 142 18.99 4.51 9.13
C GLY A 142 18.94 5.37 10.40
N VAL A 143 17.75 5.51 10.99
CA VAL A 143 17.54 6.17 12.28
C VAL A 143 16.35 5.54 12.99
N GLU A 144 16.35 5.55 14.32
CA GLU A 144 15.16 5.22 15.08
C GLU A 144 14.21 6.42 15.12
N VAL A 145 13.00 6.24 14.57
CA VAL A 145 11.93 7.25 14.63
C VAL A 145 10.58 6.57 14.70
N THR A 146 9.69 7.05 15.58
CA THR A 146 8.31 6.57 15.70
C THR A 146 7.39 7.50 14.93
N PRO A 147 6.74 7.04 13.85
CA PRO A 147 5.81 7.85 13.11
C PRO A 147 4.51 8.05 13.89
N ARG A 148 3.84 9.17 13.64
CA ARG A 148 2.42 9.40 13.97
C ARG A 148 1.65 9.40 12.65
N LEU A 149 1.18 8.23 12.25
CA LEU A 149 0.56 8.01 10.95
C LEU A 149 -0.90 8.46 10.99
N SER A 150 -1.32 9.26 10.01
CA SER A 150 -2.74 9.58 9.84
C SER A 150 -3.47 8.40 9.18
N VAL A 151 -4.69 8.15 9.64
CA VAL A 151 -5.48 6.96 9.27
C VAL A 151 -6.79 7.39 8.65
N LEU A 152 -7.18 6.69 7.58
CA LEU A 152 -8.53 6.73 7.02
C LEU A 152 -9.08 5.30 6.96
N SER A 153 -10.26 5.09 7.54
CA SER A 153 -11.04 3.86 7.33
C SER A 153 -12.03 4.04 6.19
N LEU A 154 -12.11 3.04 5.32
CA LEU A 154 -12.93 3.02 4.12
C LEU A 154 -13.77 1.74 4.10
N ASP A 155 -15.04 1.89 3.78
CA ASP A 155 -15.99 0.80 3.58
C ASP A 155 -16.98 1.17 2.45
N ILE A 156 -17.37 0.20 1.63
CA ILE A 156 -18.32 0.42 0.52
C ILE A 156 -19.52 -0.55 0.59
N GLU A 157 -20.67 -0.08 0.08
CA GLU A 157 -21.83 -0.92 -0.16
C GLU A 157 -22.16 -0.96 -1.65
N SER A 158 -22.44 -2.15 -2.18
CA SER A 158 -22.67 -2.38 -3.61
C SER A 158 -23.87 -3.29 -3.88
N ALA A 159 -24.34 -3.26 -5.13
CA ALA A 159 -25.47 -4.08 -5.58
C ALA A 159 -25.18 -5.60 -5.49
N ASP A 160 -23.93 -5.99 -5.72
CA ASP A 160 -23.40 -7.34 -5.57
C ASP A 160 -21.85 -7.24 -5.54
N LEU A 161 -21.15 -8.37 -5.56
CA LEU A 161 -19.68 -8.42 -5.44
C LEU A 161 -18.93 -7.63 -6.54
N ASP A 162 -19.51 -7.51 -7.74
CA ASP A 162 -18.91 -6.80 -8.88
C ASP A 162 -19.82 -5.63 -9.36
N GLY A 163 -20.84 -5.31 -8.56
CA GLY A 163 -21.96 -4.46 -8.91
C GLY A 163 -21.69 -2.96 -8.82
N GLU A 164 -22.74 -2.17 -9.05
CA GLU A 164 -22.70 -0.72 -8.83
C GLU A 164 -22.51 -0.41 -7.34
N ILE A 165 -21.63 0.56 -7.04
CA ILE A 165 -21.43 1.06 -5.68
C ILE A 165 -22.56 2.04 -5.34
N TRP A 166 -23.25 1.77 -4.24
CA TRP A 166 -24.35 2.57 -3.73
C TRP A 166 -23.90 3.56 -2.68
N SER A 167 -22.97 3.19 -1.81
CA SER A 167 -22.39 4.12 -0.83
C SER A 167 -20.91 3.86 -0.54
N VAL A 168 -20.23 4.91 -0.08
CA VAL A 168 -18.85 4.87 0.39
C VAL A 168 -18.78 5.64 1.69
N ALA A 169 -18.38 4.98 2.78
CA ALA A 169 -18.11 5.59 4.07
C ALA A 169 -16.61 5.82 4.25
N LEU A 170 -16.26 6.98 4.77
CA LEU A 170 -14.89 7.43 4.97
C LEU A 170 -14.78 8.09 6.34
N ILE A 171 -13.87 7.60 7.18
CA ILE A 171 -13.59 8.16 8.51
C ILE A 171 -12.11 8.45 8.63
N ALA A 172 -11.74 9.69 8.93
CA ALA A 172 -10.35 10.11 9.09
C ALA A 172 -10.23 11.23 10.14
N GLU A 173 -9.49 10.98 11.22
CA GLU A 173 -9.09 11.99 12.22
C GLU A 173 -10.27 12.85 12.74
N GLY A 174 -11.35 12.21 13.19
CA GLY A 174 -12.55 12.90 13.70
C GLY A 174 -13.43 13.56 12.62
N ARG A 175 -13.09 13.38 11.35
CA ARG A 175 -13.97 13.69 10.21
C ARG A 175 -14.61 12.40 9.71
N GLN A 176 -15.87 12.51 9.33
CA GLN A 176 -16.64 11.42 8.76
C GLN A 176 -17.45 11.94 7.58
N GLN A 177 -17.55 11.10 6.54
CA GLN A 177 -18.31 11.39 5.35
C GLN A 177 -18.83 10.09 4.75
N VAL A 178 -20.11 10.06 4.42
CA VAL A 178 -20.71 9.00 3.60
C VAL A 178 -21.23 9.63 2.32
N TYR A 179 -20.85 9.08 1.18
CA TYR A 179 -21.44 9.40 -0.11
C TYR A 179 -22.45 8.33 -0.46
N VAL A 180 -23.65 8.72 -0.89
CA VAL A 180 -24.74 7.79 -1.25
C VAL A 180 -25.29 8.17 -2.62
N VAL A 181 -25.45 7.20 -3.52
CA VAL A 181 -26.10 7.43 -4.83
C VAL A 181 -27.60 7.60 -4.61
N GLY A 182 -28.17 8.69 -5.11
CA GLY A 182 -29.61 8.92 -5.09
C GLY A 182 -30.00 10.36 -4.78
N ALA A 183 -31.26 10.56 -4.44
CA ALA A 183 -31.80 11.85 -4.05
C ALA A 183 -31.76 12.01 -2.52
N ALA A 184 -31.34 13.19 -2.05
CA ALA A 184 -31.28 13.49 -0.63
C ALA A 184 -32.69 13.55 0.01
N PRO A 185 -32.94 12.80 1.09
CA PRO A 185 -34.09 13.02 1.96
C PRO A 185 -34.00 14.36 2.71
N PRO A 186 -35.14 14.95 3.14
CA PRO A 186 -35.14 16.24 3.85
C PRO A 186 -34.27 16.29 5.12
N ASP A 187 -34.21 15.20 5.87
CA ASP A 187 -33.50 15.10 7.16
C ASP A 187 -32.11 14.45 7.03
N THR A 188 -31.42 14.72 5.92
CA THR A 188 -30.08 14.16 5.67
C THR A 188 -29.05 14.67 6.70
N PRO A 189 -28.35 13.78 7.42
CA PRO A 189 -27.29 14.18 8.34
C PRO A 189 -26.15 14.92 7.63
N THR A 190 -25.48 15.84 8.33
CA THR A 190 -24.43 16.69 7.73
C THR A 190 -23.21 15.93 7.21
N HIS A 191 -22.97 14.71 7.72
CA HIS A 191 -21.89 13.84 7.29
C HIS A 191 -22.32 12.88 6.16
N VAL A 192 -23.55 13.01 5.65
CA VAL A 192 -24.05 12.22 4.53
C VAL A 192 -24.27 13.16 3.35
N THR A 193 -23.79 12.76 2.18
CA THR A 193 -23.96 13.53 0.95
C THR A 193 -24.49 12.63 -0.14
N PHE A 194 -25.69 12.95 -0.61
CA PHE A 194 -26.28 12.28 -1.75
C PHE A 194 -25.71 12.85 -3.05
N VAL A 195 -25.35 11.97 -3.98
CA VAL A 195 -24.78 12.29 -5.28
C VAL A 195 -25.62 11.65 -6.39
N PRO A 196 -25.67 12.26 -7.58
CA PRO A 196 -26.64 11.88 -8.60
C PRO A 196 -26.37 10.50 -9.23
N ASP A 197 -25.11 10.08 -9.26
CA ASP A 197 -24.69 8.85 -9.93
C ASP A 197 -23.37 8.29 -9.35
N GLU A 198 -23.04 7.05 -9.72
CA GLU A 198 -21.83 6.36 -9.29
C GLU A 198 -20.53 7.11 -9.71
N PRO A 199 -20.39 7.66 -10.93
CA PRO A 199 -19.24 8.51 -11.28
C PRO A 199 -19.03 9.70 -10.33
N ALA A 200 -20.10 10.34 -9.88
CA ALA A 200 -20.04 11.44 -8.91
C ALA A 200 -19.60 10.93 -7.53
N LEU A 201 -20.11 9.77 -7.09
CA LEU A 201 -19.66 9.10 -5.87
C LEU A 201 -18.16 8.77 -5.91
N LEU A 202 -17.67 8.19 -7.00
CA LEU A 202 -16.27 7.83 -7.17
C LEU A 202 -15.35 9.06 -7.12
N ARG A 203 -15.71 10.14 -7.82
CA ARG A 203 -14.95 11.40 -7.79
C ARG A 203 -14.95 12.02 -6.40
N ALA A 204 -16.12 12.13 -5.77
CA ALA A 204 -16.24 12.73 -4.44
C ALA A 204 -15.43 11.94 -3.39
N SER A 205 -15.46 10.62 -3.45
CA SER A 205 -14.70 9.74 -2.54
C SER A 205 -13.19 9.91 -2.73
N MET A 206 -12.70 9.88 -3.99
CA MET A 206 -11.28 10.13 -4.27
C MET A 206 -10.84 11.53 -3.85
N ASP A 207 -11.67 12.54 -4.08
CA ASP A 207 -11.40 13.93 -3.69
C ASP A 207 -11.33 14.07 -2.17
N TRP A 208 -12.21 13.39 -1.44
CA TRP A 208 -12.21 13.38 0.04
C TRP A 208 -10.97 12.71 0.62
N ILE A 209 -10.57 11.55 0.08
CA ILE A 209 -9.32 10.87 0.48
C ILE A 209 -8.11 11.79 0.27
N ARG A 210 -8.01 12.46 -0.90
CA ARG A 210 -6.93 13.41 -1.17
C ARG A 210 -6.97 14.63 -0.25
N GLY A 211 -8.16 15.13 0.08
CA GLY A 211 -8.35 16.26 0.99
C GLY A 211 -7.97 15.94 2.44
N CYS A 212 -8.13 14.68 2.86
CA CYS A 212 -7.67 14.21 4.17
C CYS A 212 -6.18 13.90 4.21
N ASP A 213 -5.61 13.47 3.08
CA ASP A 213 -4.23 13.03 2.89
C ASP A 213 -3.69 12.01 3.93
N PRO A 214 -4.41 10.88 4.17
CA PRO A 214 -3.99 9.86 5.13
C PRO A 214 -2.68 9.14 4.74
N ASP A 215 -1.87 8.75 5.71
CA ASP A 215 -0.75 7.83 5.48
C ASP A 215 -1.23 6.39 5.28
N LEU A 216 -2.26 5.99 6.03
CA LEU A 216 -2.83 4.64 6.04
C LEU A 216 -4.28 4.66 5.57
N LEU A 217 -4.62 3.74 4.67
CA LEU A 217 -5.98 3.34 4.36
C LEU A 217 -6.23 2.00 5.04
N ILE A 218 -7.24 1.92 5.90
CA ILE A 218 -7.65 0.69 6.57
C ILE A 218 -9.06 0.28 6.11
N GLY A 219 -9.36 -1.00 6.22
CA GLY A 219 -10.68 -1.57 5.91
C GLY A 219 -10.73 -3.06 6.25
N TRP A 220 -11.81 -3.73 5.87
CA TRP A 220 -12.02 -5.14 6.14
C TRP A 220 -12.22 -5.93 4.85
N ASN A 221 -11.28 -6.81 4.51
CA ASN A 221 -11.14 -7.36 3.16
C ASN A 221 -10.83 -6.27 2.09
N LEU A 222 -10.17 -5.19 2.51
CA LEU A 222 -9.97 -3.91 1.82
C LEU A 222 -9.39 -4.06 0.40
N ALA A 223 -8.27 -4.78 0.27
CA ALA A 223 -7.59 -4.92 -1.01
C ALA A 223 -8.29 -5.93 -1.94
N ASN A 224 -8.97 -6.92 -1.36
CA ASN A 224 -9.66 -7.98 -2.08
C ASN A 224 -11.07 -7.57 -2.53
N PHE A 225 -11.67 -6.58 -1.88
CA PHE A 225 -13.03 -6.10 -2.14
C PHE A 225 -13.05 -4.60 -2.43
N ASP A 226 -13.01 -3.72 -1.41
CA ASP A 226 -13.31 -2.30 -1.58
C ASP A 226 -12.45 -1.60 -2.63
N LEU A 227 -11.13 -1.70 -2.50
CA LEU A 227 -10.20 -1.03 -3.40
C LEU A 227 -10.23 -1.66 -4.80
N ASP A 228 -10.45 -2.98 -4.89
CA ASP A 228 -10.55 -3.68 -6.16
C ASP A 228 -11.81 -3.23 -6.90
N LEU A 229 -12.96 -3.24 -6.22
CA LEU A 229 -14.22 -2.80 -6.80
C LEU A 229 -14.15 -1.31 -7.19
N LEU A 230 -13.65 -0.43 -6.31
CA LEU A 230 -13.45 0.99 -6.64
C LEU A 230 -12.58 1.19 -7.89
N GLU A 231 -11.47 0.46 -8.04
CA GLU A 231 -10.63 0.52 -9.24
C GLU A 231 -11.39 0.03 -10.48
N GLN A 232 -12.07 -1.11 -10.37
CA GLN A 232 -12.85 -1.69 -11.46
C GLN A 232 -13.97 -0.75 -11.92
N ARG A 233 -14.74 -0.17 -11.00
CA ARG A 233 -15.81 0.80 -11.30
C ARG A 233 -15.25 2.08 -11.91
N CYS A 234 -14.11 2.58 -11.42
CA CYS A 234 -13.38 3.68 -12.06
C CYS A 234 -13.03 3.36 -13.52
N ARG A 235 -12.52 2.16 -13.79
CA ARG A 235 -12.19 1.71 -15.16
C ARG A 235 -13.43 1.64 -16.06
N ILE A 236 -14.56 1.11 -15.57
CA ILE A 236 -15.84 1.06 -16.31
C ILE A 236 -16.28 2.48 -16.70
N HIS A 237 -16.19 3.43 -15.77
CA HIS A 237 -16.56 4.83 -15.98
C HIS A 237 -15.48 5.69 -16.65
N ARG A 238 -14.34 5.08 -17.04
CA ARG A 238 -13.18 5.77 -17.64
C ARG A 238 -12.63 6.90 -16.76
N LEU A 239 -12.74 6.74 -15.45
CA LEU A 239 -12.15 7.61 -14.45
C LEU A 239 -10.77 7.05 -14.04
N PRO A 240 -9.73 7.87 -13.93
CA PRO A 240 -8.47 7.42 -13.39
C PRO A 240 -8.58 7.28 -11.87
N PHE A 241 -8.26 6.11 -11.31
CA PHE A 241 -8.32 5.85 -9.87
C PHE A 241 -7.15 6.53 -9.12
N ARG A 242 -7.26 7.84 -8.90
CA ARG A 242 -6.18 8.71 -8.39
C ARG A 242 -6.28 8.97 -6.90
N ILE A 243 -6.07 7.93 -6.11
CA ILE A 243 -5.96 8.03 -4.64
C ILE A 243 -4.51 8.13 -4.15
N GLY A 244 -3.50 7.98 -5.03
CA GLY A 244 -2.09 8.17 -4.66
C GLY A 244 -1.72 9.63 -4.40
N ARG A 245 -0.69 9.86 -3.57
CA ARG A 245 -0.05 11.18 -3.43
C ARG A 245 0.55 11.62 -4.78
N ASP A 246 0.72 12.93 -4.95
CA ASP A 246 1.07 13.56 -6.24
C ASP A 246 0.06 13.28 -7.36
N ASN A 247 -1.19 12.95 -6.99
CA ASN A 247 -2.27 12.58 -7.91
C ASN A 247 -1.92 11.37 -8.80
N GLU A 248 -1.02 10.50 -8.33
CA GLU A 248 -0.66 9.26 -9.00
C GLU A 248 -1.83 8.26 -8.95
N ALA A 249 -1.98 7.47 -10.02
CA ALA A 249 -3.01 6.44 -10.08
C ALA A 249 -2.61 5.26 -9.18
N ALA A 250 -3.56 4.80 -8.36
CA ALA A 250 -3.44 3.54 -7.64
C ALA A 250 -3.75 2.36 -8.56
N GLN A 251 -3.26 1.19 -8.19
CA GLN A 251 -3.56 -0.08 -8.89
C GLN A 251 -3.78 -1.19 -7.87
N VAL A 252 -4.77 -2.05 -8.10
CA VAL A 252 -4.95 -3.28 -7.35
C VAL A 252 -4.45 -4.45 -8.20
N LEU A 253 -3.42 -5.11 -7.69
CA LEU A 253 -2.79 -6.22 -8.40
C LEU A 253 -3.40 -7.55 -7.96
N PRO A 254 -3.61 -8.48 -8.90
CA PRO A 254 -4.06 -9.82 -8.55
C PRO A 254 -3.03 -10.53 -7.67
N PRO A 255 -3.45 -11.56 -6.90
CA PRO A 255 -2.54 -12.38 -6.12
C PRO A 255 -1.46 -13.03 -7.00
N LEU A 256 -0.26 -13.19 -6.45
CA LEU A 256 0.84 -13.87 -7.16
C LEU A 256 0.72 -15.40 -7.09
N ALA A 257 -0.03 -15.93 -6.13
CA ALA A 257 -0.29 -17.34 -5.92
C ALA A 257 -1.66 -17.56 -5.26
N ASP A 258 -2.19 -18.78 -5.40
CA ASP A 258 -3.44 -19.18 -4.76
C ASP A 258 -3.37 -19.03 -3.23
N GLY A 259 -4.42 -18.45 -2.66
CA GLY A 259 -4.52 -18.19 -1.22
C GLY A 259 -3.82 -16.93 -0.72
N GLN A 260 -3.22 -16.12 -1.59
CA GLN A 260 -2.72 -14.78 -1.24
C GLN A 260 -3.78 -13.70 -1.51
N SER A 261 -3.76 -12.63 -0.71
CA SER A 261 -4.55 -11.42 -0.95
C SER A 261 -4.02 -10.64 -2.16
N ARG A 262 -4.90 -9.85 -2.76
CA ARG A 262 -4.54 -8.80 -3.72
C ARG A 262 -3.60 -7.79 -3.07
N THR A 263 -2.81 -7.09 -3.90
CA THR A 263 -1.90 -6.03 -3.42
C THR A 263 -2.31 -4.68 -3.99
N ALA A 264 -2.70 -3.74 -3.13
CA ALA A 264 -2.98 -2.37 -3.52
C ALA A 264 -1.68 -1.54 -3.56
N ARG A 265 -1.33 -1.00 -4.73
CA ARG A 265 -0.21 -0.07 -4.91
C ARG A 265 -0.74 1.35 -4.95
N ILE A 266 -0.49 2.10 -3.88
CA ILE A 266 -0.96 3.48 -3.72
C ILE A 266 0.25 4.34 -3.40
N SER A 267 0.70 5.17 -4.34
CA SER A 267 1.91 5.97 -4.12
C SER A 267 1.80 6.84 -2.88
N GLY A 268 2.70 6.62 -1.92
CA GLY A 268 2.76 7.39 -0.67
C GLY A 268 1.69 7.10 0.36
N ARG A 269 0.86 6.07 0.18
CA ARG A 269 -0.09 5.57 1.18
C ARG A 269 0.02 4.06 1.30
N ILE A 270 -0.35 3.52 2.45
CA ILE A 270 -0.32 2.07 2.71
C ILE A 270 -1.76 1.59 2.89
N ALA A 271 -2.14 0.52 2.22
CA ALA A 271 -3.41 -0.15 2.44
C ALA A 271 -3.21 -1.29 3.44
N LEU A 272 -3.92 -1.25 4.56
CA LEU A 272 -3.85 -2.25 5.62
C LEU A 272 -5.20 -2.94 5.75
N ASP A 273 -5.20 -4.24 5.49
CA ASP A 273 -6.39 -5.07 5.64
C ASP A 273 -6.50 -5.57 7.10
N GLY A 274 -7.66 -5.39 7.73
CA GLY A 274 -7.88 -5.78 9.12
C GLY A 274 -7.72 -7.28 9.38
N ILE A 275 -8.17 -8.14 8.45
CA ILE A 275 -8.06 -9.60 8.58
C ILE A 275 -6.58 -9.99 8.52
N ASP A 276 -5.85 -9.48 7.53
CA ASP A 276 -4.43 -9.80 7.36
C ASP A 276 -3.60 -9.26 8.54
N CYS A 277 -3.87 -8.04 9.00
CA CYS A 277 -3.19 -7.45 10.15
C CYS A 277 -3.41 -8.25 11.44
N LEU A 278 -4.64 -8.70 11.71
CA LEU A 278 -4.95 -9.53 12.88
C LEU A 278 -4.23 -10.89 12.82
N LYS A 279 -4.25 -11.55 11.66
CA LYS A 279 -3.53 -12.82 11.46
C LYS A 279 -2.01 -12.65 11.65
N MET A 280 -1.44 -11.57 11.13
CA MET A 280 -0.03 -11.22 11.32
C MET A 280 0.31 -10.99 12.80
N ALA A 281 -0.61 -10.36 13.55
CA ALA A 281 -0.52 -10.17 14.99
C ALA A 281 -0.94 -11.43 15.79
N THR A 282 -1.10 -12.58 15.12
CA THR A 282 -1.39 -13.90 15.70
C THR A 282 -2.75 -14.03 16.39
N TRP A 283 -3.69 -13.13 16.10
CA TRP A 283 -5.08 -13.28 16.53
C TRP A 283 -5.77 -14.42 15.76
N SER A 284 -6.70 -15.10 16.43
CA SER A 284 -7.47 -16.21 15.87
C SER A 284 -8.92 -16.11 16.30
N PHE A 285 -9.82 -16.34 15.36
CA PHE A 285 -11.27 -16.27 15.51
C PHE A 285 -11.91 -17.46 14.78
N GLU A 286 -13.09 -17.89 15.22
CA GLU A 286 -13.87 -18.91 14.48
C GLU A 286 -14.30 -18.39 13.10
N SER A 287 -14.56 -17.09 13.01
CA SER A 287 -14.86 -16.38 11.77
C SER A 287 -14.20 -15.00 11.80
N PHE A 288 -13.63 -14.62 10.66
CA PHE A 288 -13.05 -13.29 10.44
C PHE A 288 -14.04 -12.32 9.78
N GLU A 289 -15.35 -12.61 9.81
CA GLU A 289 -16.36 -11.61 9.46
C GLU A 289 -16.31 -10.43 10.44
N LEU A 290 -16.46 -9.20 9.93
CA LEU A 290 -16.31 -7.96 10.72
C LEU A 290 -17.20 -7.98 11.98
N GLU A 291 -18.47 -8.33 11.83
CA GLU A 291 -19.45 -8.45 12.92
C GLU A 291 -19.02 -9.47 13.99
N ALA A 292 -18.46 -10.61 13.57
CA ALA A 292 -18.01 -11.64 14.51
C ALA A 292 -16.81 -11.16 15.34
N VAL A 293 -15.83 -10.52 14.69
CA VAL A 293 -14.65 -9.97 15.36
C VAL A 293 -15.00 -8.77 16.23
N ALA A 294 -15.80 -7.83 15.74
CA ALA A 294 -16.29 -6.68 16.50
C ALA A 294 -17.03 -7.12 17.77
N ARG A 295 -17.85 -8.17 17.69
CA ARG A 295 -18.55 -8.71 18.87
C ARG A 295 -17.59 -9.30 19.88
N GLN A 296 -16.63 -10.08 19.41
CA GLN A 296 -15.66 -10.74 20.29
C GLN A 296 -14.72 -9.74 20.98
N LEU A 297 -14.25 -8.71 20.26
CA LEU A 297 -13.27 -7.74 20.78
C LEU A 297 -13.92 -6.54 21.47
N LEU A 298 -15.01 -6.00 20.90
CA LEU A 298 -15.60 -4.73 21.32
C LEU A 298 -16.95 -4.88 22.01
N GLY A 299 -17.56 -6.07 21.97
CA GLY A 299 -18.94 -6.28 22.44
C GLY A 299 -19.99 -5.54 21.60
N ARG A 300 -19.62 -5.09 20.39
CA ARG A 300 -20.48 -4.41 19.40
C ARG A 300 -20.80 -5.35 18.24
N GLY A 301 -21.81 -5.02 17.47
CA GLY A 301 -22.26 -5.86 16.35
C GLY A 301 -23.53 -6.64 16.68
N LYS A 302 -24.38 -6.82 15.67
CA LYS A 302 -25.69 -7.44 15.85
C LYS A 302 -25.55 -8.96 15.93
N LEU A 303 -26.43 -9.61 16.70
CA LEU A 303 -26.69 -11.03 16.49
C LEU A 303 -27.28 -11.13 15.09
N VAL A 304 -26.57 -11.77 14.17
CA VAL A 304 -27.07 -12.05 12.82
C VAL A 304 -28.42 -12.75 12.99
N GLU A 305 -29.51 -12.07 12.67
CA GLU A 305 -30.73 -12.77 12.29
C GLU A 305 -30.37 -13.54 11.02
N ASP A 306 -30.56 -14.86 11.00
CA ASP A 306 -30.31 -15.78 9.89
C ASP A 306 -30.99 -15.30 8.59
N GLY A 307 -30.40 -14.31 7.94
CA GLY A 307 -30.97 -13.59 6.82
C GLY A 307 -29.89 -13.20 5.83
N ASP A 308 -30.29 -13.09 4.57
CA ASP A 308 -29.42 -12.70 3.46
C ASP A 308 -28.99 -11.23 3.64
N ARG A 309 -27.74 -10.99 4.10
CA ARG A 309 -27.16 -9.66 4.30
C ARG A 309 -27.31 -8.81 3.04
N LEU A 310 -27.14 -9.41 1.87
CA LEU A 310 -27.30 -8.71 0.59
C LEU A 310 -28.75 -8.24 0.41
N ALA A 311 -29.74 -9.09 0.70
CA ALA A 311 -31.15 -8.70 0.64
C ALA A 311 -31.49 -7.57 1.62
N ALA A 312 -30.86 -7.55 2.80
CA ALA A 312 -31.01 -6.47 3.77
C ALA A 312 -30.44 -5.15 3.25
N ILE A 313 -29.22 -5.17 2.67
CA ILE A 313 -28.58 -4.00 2.03
C ILE A 313 -29.44 -3.48 0.87
N HIS A 314 -29.94 -4.37 0.01
CA HIS A 314 -30.88 -4.03 -1.07
C HIS A 314 -32.17 -3.37 -0.58
N ARG A 315 -32.69 -3.80 0.57
CA ARG A 315 -33.87 -3.19 1.18
C ARG A 315 -33.54 -1.79 1.72
N LEU A 316 -32.44 -1.65 2.47
CA LEU A 316 -31.99 -0.37 3.01
C LEU A 316 -31.76 0.65 1.88
N TYR A 317 -31.06 0.27 0.82
CA TYR A 317 -30.82 1.16 -0.32
C TYR A 317 -32.13 1.70 -0.95
N ARG A 318 -33.15 0.85 -1.06
CA ARG A 318 -34.43 1.22 -1.70
C ARG A 318 -35.38 1.97 -0.78
N GLU A 319 -35.43 1.59 0.49
CA GLU A 319 -36.48 2.02 1.43
C GLU A 319 -35.97 3.03 2.47
N ASP A 320 -34.70 2.94 2.87
CA ASP A 320 -34.09 3.78 3.91
C ASP A 320 -32.58 4.01 3.66
N PRO A 321 -32.21 4.87 2.69
CA PRO A 321 -30.81 5.12 2.36
C PRO A 321 -30.05 5.87 3.47
N ILE A 322 -30.74 6.47 4.44
CA ILE A 322 -30.10 7.06 5.63
C ILE A 322 -29.65 5.96 6.59
N ALA A 323 -30.47 4.93 6.79
CA ALA A 323 -30.07 3.76 7.55
C ALA A 323 -28.94 2.98 6.86
N LEU A 324 -28.92 2.90 5.52
CA LEU A 324 -27.77 2.38 4.77
C LEU A 324 -26.49 3.17 5.08
N ALA A 325 -26.56 4.50 5.02
CA ALA A 325 -25.41 5.36 5.30
C ALA A 325 -24.89 5.19 6.73
N ALA A 326 -25.79 5.07 7.71
CA ALA A 326 -25.42 4.82 9.10
C ALA A 326 -24.79 3.43 9.29
N TYR A 327 -25.26 2.42 8.57
CA TYR A 327 -24.69 1.07 8.58
C TYR A 327 -23.26 1.05 8.00
N ASN A 328 -23.07 1.57 6.78
CA ASN A 328 -21.78 1.66 6.11
C ASN A 328 -20.76 2.48 6.94
N LEU A 329 -21.21 3.54 7.61
CA LEU A 329 -20.35 4.31 8.52
C LEU A 329 -19.96 3.54 9.79
N GLU A 330 -20.88 2.76 10.36
CA GLU A 330 -20.59 1.91 11.52
C GLU A 330 -19.55 0.85 11.17
N ASP A 331 -19.65 0.19 10.01
CA ASP A 331 -18.66 -0.81 9.57
C ASP A 331 -17.26 -0.18 9.43
N ALA A 332 -17.15 1.01 8.81
CA ALA A 332 -15.89 1.76 8.77
C ALA A 332 -15.36 2.13 10.16
N GLN A 333 -16.23 2.48 11.12
CA GLN A 333 -15.84 2.82 12.49
C GLN A 333 -15.36 1.59 13.28
N LEU A 334 -16.03 0.45 13.12
CA LEU A 334 -15.64 -0.81 13.78
C LEU A 334 -14.22 -1.21 13.41
N VAL A 335 -13.79 -1.00 12.16
CA VAL A 335 -12.41 -1.28 11.74
C VAL A 335 -11.41 -0.42 12.51
N ILE A 336 -11.67 0.88 12.68
CA ILE A 336 -10.80 1.76 13.49
C ILE A 336 -10.70 1.23 14.92
N ASP A 337 -11.85 0.94 15.53
CA ASP A 337 -11.93 0.52 16.92
C ASP A 337 -11.24 -0.84 17.15
N ILE A 338 -11.31 -1.76 16.18
CA ILE A 338 -10.58 -3.04 16.20
C ILE A 338 -9.07 -2.80 16.12
N PHE A 339 -8.61 -1.94 15.21
CA PHE A 339 -7.17 -1.62 15.09
C PHE A 339 -6.62 -0.99 16.37
N GLU A 340 -7.39 -0.11 17.00
CA GLU A 340 -7.03 0.52 18.28
C GLU A 340 -7.05 -0.50 19.42
N HIS A 341 -8.10 -1.31 19.54
CA HIS A 341 -8.23 -2.31 20.60
C HIS A 341 -7.10 -3.36 20.56
N ALA A 342 -6.74 -3.83 19.36
CA ALA A 342 -5.70 -4.83 19.16
C ALA A 342 -4.28 -4.24 19.02
N ASP A 343 -4.13 -2.92 19.18
CA ASP A 343 -2.86 -2.16 19.04
C ASP A 343 -2.09 -2.47 17.75
N LEU A 344 -2.83 -2.63 16.65
CA LEU A 344 -2.27 -3.10 15.37
C LEU A 344 -1.31 -2.08 14.77
N PHE A 345 -1.57 -0.78 14.92
CA PHE A 345 -0.67 0.26 14.41
C PHE A 345 0.71 0.19 15.04
N ALA A 346 0.79 0.06 16.36
CA ALA A 346 2.07 -0.05 17.06
C ALA A 346 2.78 -1.36 16.69
N PHE A 347 2.04 -2.48 16.65
CA PHE A 347 2.55 -3.77 16.23
C PHE A 347 3.23 -3.70 14.85
N LEU A 348 2.54 -3.14 13.84
CA LEU A 348 3.07 -3.06 12.48
C LEU A 348 4.33 -2.19 12.42
N VAL A 349 4.35 -1.04 13.11
CA VAL A 349 5.53 -0.17 13.18
C VAL A 349 6.71 -0.89 13.83
N GLN A 350 6.52 -1.63 14.92
CA GLN A 350 7.61 -2.40 15.54
C GLN A 350 8.08 -3.54 14.64
N ARG A 351 7.17 -4.25 13.98
CA ARG A 351 7.52 -5.32 13.04
C ARG A 351 8.38 -4.81 11.91
N ALA A 352 7.99 -3.69 11.28
CA ALA A 352 8.77 -3.07 10.20
C ALA A 352 10.18 -2.70 10.67
N ARG A 353 10.31 -2.11 11.87
CA ARG A 353 11.62 -1.78 12.46
C ARG A 353 12.52 -3.00 12.70
N MET A 354 11.95 -4.11 13.16
CA MET A 354 12.70 -5.30 13.49
C MET A 354 13.12 -6.11 12.25
N THR A 355 12.30 -6.08 11.20
CA THR A 355 12.45 -6.99 10.05
C THR A 355 12.91 -6.30 8.77
N GLY A 356 12.72 -4.99 8.63
CA GLY A 356 12.93 -4.27 7.36
C GLY A 356 11.85 -4.50 6.30
N LEU A 357 10.79 -5.24 6.65
CA LEU A 357 9.62 -5.43 5.81
C LEU A 357 8.74 -4.17 5.81
N ALA A 358 7.89 -4.05 4.78
CA ALA A 358 6.93 -2.95 4.71
C ALA A 358 5.86 -3.09 5.81
N LEU A 359 5.07 -2.04 6.01
CA LEU A 359 4.00 -2.07 7.00
C LEU A 359 2.85 -2.98 6.56
N ASP A 360 2.56 -3.05 5.26
CA ASP A 360 1.55 -3.92 4.63
C ASP A 360 2.00 -5.37 4.46
#